data_AF-A0A3R7I7Z0-F1
#
_entry.id   AF-A0A3R7I7Z0-F1
#
_cell.length_a   1.000
_cell.length_b   1.000
_cell.length_c   1.000
_cell.angle_alpha   90.00
_cell.angle_beta   90.00
_cell.angle_gamma   90.00
#
_symmetry.space_group_name_H-M   'P 1'
#
loop_
_entity.id
_entity.type
_entity.pdbx_description
1 polymer ?
#
loop_
_entity_poly.entity_id
_entity_poly.type
_entity_poly.pdbx_seq_one_letter_code
_entity_poly.pdbx_strand_id
1 'polypeptide(L)'
;MKSIFIFDDTRSTDLRTSVLALGEDGQIVTGVRFDDACAPYAAYAMGAAHSFSGQEHAGIAEAVDYTRTCVLRRYDEVYGAGNWMPIWLDSPRAVPEWRHAMSIVRQRATAPMPSPAFGDTALKGILRDVMSGNAAPHGVTKH
;
A
#
# COMPACT_ATOMS: atom_id res chain seq x y z
N MET A 1 -16.85 10.83 3.97
CA MET A 1 -15.90 10.95 2.86
C MET A 1 -14.51 11.19 3.43
N LYS A 2 -13.52 10.38 3.02
CA LYS A 2 -12.14 10.36 3.54
C LYS A 2 -11.16 10.84 2.50
N SER A 3 -10.22 11.71 2.89
CA SER A 3 -9.15 12.13 1.99
C SER A 3 -8.05 11.06 1.93
N ILE A 4 -7.59 10.74 0.72
CA ILE A 4 -6.43 9.88 0.48
C ILE A 4 -5.35 10.75 -0.16
N PHE A 5 -4.32 11.07 0.61
CA PHE A 5 -3.17 11.84 0.15
C PHE A 5 -2.23 10.93 -0.65
N ILE A 6 -2.00 11.30 -1.91
CA ILE A 6 -1.10 10.60 -2.83
C ILE A 6 0.13 11.46 -3.04
N PHE A 7 1.31 10.87 -2.86
CA PHE A 7 2.56 11.60 -2.97
C PHE A 7 3.72 10.70 -3.38
N ASP A 8 4.75 11.32 -3.94
CA ASP A 8 6.02 10.69 -4.24
C ASP A 8 6.81 10.43 -2.94
N ASP A 9 7.05 9.15 -2.64
CA ASP A 9 7.87 8.65 -1.52
C ASP A 9 9.22 8.09 -2.01
N THR A 10 9.62 8.42 -3.24
CA THR A 10 10.90 7.97 -3.83
C THR A 10 12.07 8.49 -3.03
N ARG A 11 12.98 7.58 -2.65
CA ARG A 11 14.26 7.91 -2.00
C ARG A 11 15.37 7.94 -3.04
N SER A 12 16.46 8.63 -2.71
CA SER A 12 17.65 8.69 -3.58
C SER A 12 18.27 7.32 -3.88
N THR A 13 17.96 6.29 -3.09
CA THR A 13 18.42 4.91 -3.28
C THR A 13 17.46 4.06 -4.10
N ASP A 14 16.27 4.56 -4.40
CA ASP A 14 15.26 3.78 -5.11
C ASP A 14 15.53 3.81 -6.62
N LEU A 15 15.52 2.63 -7.23
CA LEU A 15 15.70 2.47 -8.68
C LEU A 15 14.42 2.78 -9.48
N ARG A 16 13.31 3.09 -8.80
CA ARG A 16 11.99 3.27 -9.38
C ARG A 16 11.21 4.32 -8.61
N THR A 17 10.34 5.04 -9.29
CA THR A 17 9.45 6.01 -8.67
C THR A 17 8.47 5.27 -7.76
N SER A 18 8.45 5.59 -6.48
CA SER A 18 7.57 4.99 -5.47
C SER A 18 6.52 6.00 -5.05
N VAL A 19 5.24 5.71 -5.33
CA VAL A 19 4.12 6.59 -4.98
C VAL A 19 3.28 5.92 -3.92
N LEU A 20 2.98 6.65 -2.85
CA LEU A 20 2.22 6.16 -1.71
C LEU A 20 0.82 6.81 -1.66
N ALA A 21 -0.17 6.04 -1.23
CA ALA A 21 -1.49 6.53 -0.87
C ALA A 21 -1.72 6.40 0.65
N LEU A 22 -1.90 7.53 1.33
CA LEU A 22 -2.08 7.65 2.77
C LEU A 22 -3.44 8.27 3.08
N GLY A 23 -4.27 7.57 3.86
CA GLY A 23 -5.49 8.14 4.39
C GLY A 23 -5.25 9.24 5.41
N GLU A 24 -6.18 10.18 5.51
CA GLU A 24 -6.20 11.21 6.56
C GLU A 24 -6.15 10.65 8.00
N ASP A 25 -6.54 9.39 8.18
CA ASP A 25 -6.53 8.63 9.43
C ASP A 25 -5.20 7.91 9.71
N GLY A 26 -4.17 8.18 8.91
CA GLY A 26 -2.86 7.56 9.02
C GLY A 26 -2.82 6.10 8.55
N GLN A 27 -3.83 5.63 7.81
CA GLN A 27 -3.79 4.31 7.20
C GLN A 27 -3.02 4.36 5.87
N ILE A 28 -1.98 3.53 5.74
CA ILE A 28 -1.35 3.32 4.43
C ILE A 28 -2.28 2.42 3.62
N VAL A 29 -2.82 2.95 2.53
CA VAL A 29 -3.86 2.28 1.73
C VAL A 29 -3.22 1.36 0.70
N THR A 30 -2.24 1.90 -0.04
CA THR A 30 -1.43 1.18 -1.02
C THR A 30 -0.14 1.95 -1.34
N GLY A 31 0.83 1.27 -1.93
CA GLY A 31 2.03 1.86 -2.50
C GLY A 31 2.34 1.19 -3.84
N VAL A 32 2.66 2.00 -4.85
CA VAL A 32 2.90 1.52 -6.22
C VAL A 32 4.27 2.00 -6.68
N ARG A 33 5.01 1.11 -7.35
CA ARG A 33 6.29 1.45 -7.98
C ARG A 33 6.11 1.52 -9.49
N PHE A 34 6.48 2.65 -10.06
CA PHE A 34 6.46 2.90 -11.49
C PHE A 34 7.87 2.78 -12.05
N ASP A 35 7.99 2.13 -13.19
CA ASP A 35 9.19 2.28 -14.02
C ASP A 35 9.20 3.65 -14.70
N ASP A 36 10.30 3.99 -15.35
CA ASP A 36 10.50 5.32 -15.96
C ASP A 36 9.47 5.61 -17.06
N ALA A 37 8.97 4.57 -17.73
CA ALA A 37 7.96 4.71 -18.79
C ALA A 37 6.57 5.03 -18.22
N CYS A 38 6.21 4.43 -17.08
CA CYS A 38 4.90 4.61 -16.46
C CYS A 38 4.85 5.75 -15.43
N ALA A 39 5.99 6.18 -14.89
CA ALA A 39 6.08 7.21 -13.84
C ALA A 39 5.37 8.53 -14.18
N PRO A 40 5.43 9.06 -15.42
CA PRO A 40 4.70 10.28 -15.79
C PRO A 40 3.18 10.18 -15.64
N TYR A 41 2.63 8.95 -15.60
CA TYR A 41 1.20 8.70 -15.53
C TYR A 41 0.74 8.30 -14.12
N ALA A 42 1.61 8.39 -13.11
CA ALA A 42 1.32 7.96 -11.75
C ALA A 42 0.09 8.65 -11.15
N ALA A 43 -0.12 9.95 -11.38
CA ALA A 43 -1.29 10.67 -10.87
C ALA A 43 -2.61 10.08 -11.41
N TYR A 44 -2.64 9.67 -12.69
CA TYR A 44 -3.78 8.98 -13.26
C TYR A 44 -3.89 7.53 -12.74
N ALA A 45 -2.79 6.79 -12.69
CA ALA A 45 -2.78 5.43 -12.13
C ALA A 45 -3.27 5.39 -10.67
N MET A 46 -2.99 6.42 -9.89
CA MET A 46 -3.39 6.52 -8.49
C MET A 46 -4.79 7.12 -8.29
N GLY A 47 -5.52 7.45 -9.37
CA GLY A 47 -6.88 7.96 -9.28
C GLY A 47 -7.01 9.48 -9.08
N ALA A 48 -5.90 10.20 -8.92
CA ALA A 48 -5.90 11.65 -8.65
C ALA A 48 -6.09 12.52 -9.90
N ALA A 49 -5.77 12.00 -11.09
CA ALA A 49 -6.07 12.64 -12.36
C ALA A 49 -7.19 11.91 -13.11
N HIS A 50 -8.00 12.65 -13.87
CA HIS A 50 -9.12 12.10 -14.66
C HIS A 50 -8.76 11.83 -16.12
N SER A 51 -7.77 12.55 -16.66
CA SER A 51 -7.30 12.38 -18.03
C SER A 51 -6.06 11.52 -18.10
N PHE A 52 -5.98 10.66 -19.12
CA PHE A 52 -4.80 9.85 -19.41
C PHE A 52 -4.25 10.19 -20.80
N SER A 53 -3.06 10.78 -20.85
CA SER A 53 -2.40 11.21 -22.09
C SER A 53 -1.57 10.11 -22.76
N GLY A 54 -1.36 8.97 -22.11
CA GLY A 54 -0.56 7.85 -22.61
C GLY A 54 -1.31 6.81 -23.45
N GLN A 55 -2.54 7.11 -23.88
CA GLN A 55 -3.44 6.15 -24.55
C GLN A 55 -2.87 5.57 -25.85
N GLU A 56 -1.99 6.30 -26.53
CA GLU A 56 -1.39 5.87 -27.80
C GLU A 56 -0.35 4.74 -27.62
N HIS A 57 0.15 4.54 -26.40
CA HIS A 57 1.12 3.49 -26.08
C HIS A 57 0.43 2.29 -25.42
N ALA A 58 -0.05 1.33 -26.22
CA ALA A 58 -0.89 0.22 -25.75
C ALA A 58 -0.34 -0.51 -24.50
N GLY A 59 0.95 -0.83 -24.44
CA GLY A 59 1.56 -1.51 -23.29
C GLY A 59 1.63 -0.66 -22.01
N ILE A 60 1.76 0.67 -22.16
CA ILE A 60 1.72 1.61 -21.02
C ILE A 60 0.28 1.79 -20.56
N ALA A 61 -0.64 1.96 -21.51
CA ALA A 61 -2.07 2.13 -21.24
C ALA A 61 -2.64 0.96 -20.44
N GLU A 62 -2.39 -0.27 -20.89
CA GLU A 62 -2.85 -1.48 -20.19
C GLU A 62 -2.31 -1.56 -18.75
N ALA A 63 -1.00 -1.36 -18.57
CA ALA A 63 -0.38 -1.43 -17.25
C ALA A 63 -0.89 -0.34 -16.29
N VAL A 64 -1.07 0.88 -16.80
CA VAL A 64 -1.54 2.04 -16.03
C VAL A 64 -3.03 1.89 -15.67
N ASP A 65 -3.88 1.46 -16.60
CA ASP A 65 -5.31 1.24 -16.34
C ASP A 65 -5.54 0.05 -15.40
N TYR A 66 -4.76 -1.03 -15.54
CA TYR A 66 -4.79 -2.15 -14.61
C TYR A 66 -4.40 -1.70 -13.18
N THR A 67 -3.33 -0.91 -13.07
CA THR A 67 -2.90 -0.31 -11.81
C THR A 67 -4.01 0.54 -11.21
N ARG A 68 -4.61 1.44 -12.01
CA ARG A 68 -5.74 2.28 -11.59
C ARG A 68 -6.89 1.44 -11.05
N THR A 69 -7.30 0.42 -11.78
CA THR A 69 -8.38 -0.48 -11.36
C THR A 69 -8.07 -1.13 -10.01
N CYS A 70 -6.85 -1.64 -9.82
CA CYS A 70 -6.42 -2.23 -8.55
C CYS A 70 -6.40 -1.21 -7.40
N VAL A 71 -5.90 0.00 -7.65
CA VAL A 71 -5.82 1.06 -6.64
C VAL A 71 -7.21 1.53 -6.21
N LEU A 72 -8.11 1.79 -7.16
CA LEU A 72 -9.47 2.24 -6.83
C LEU A 72 -10.26 1.16 -6.08
N ARG A 73 -10.12 -0.11 -6.49
CA ARG A 73 -10.70 -1.23 -5.72
C ARG A 73 -10.17 -1.26 -4.30
N ARG A 74 -8.87 -1.01 -4.11
CA ARG A 74 -8.27 -0.96 -2.77
C ARG A 74 -8.83 0.19 -1.93
N TYR A 75 -9.13 1.33 -2.54
CA TYR A 75 -9.76 2.45 -1.84
C TYR A 75 -11.18 2.08 -1.38
N ASP A 76 -11.95 1.41 -2.23
CA ASP A 76 -13.28 0.89 -1.89
C ASP A 76 -13.21 -0.15 -0.75
N GLU A 77 -12.22 -1.04 -0.77
CA GLU A 77 -12.02 -2.04 0.29
C GLU A 77 -11.72 -1.41 1.66
N VAL A 78 -10.96 -0.31 1.70
CA VAL A 78 -10.52 0.32 2.96
C VAL A 78 -11.57 1.29 3.52
N TYR A 79 -12.21 2.09 2.66
CA TYR A 79 -13.11 3.16 3.11
C TYR A 79 -14.57 3.01 2.68
N GLY A 80 -14.87 2.01 1.84
CA GLY A 80 -16.18 1.83 1.22
C GLY A 80 -16.32 2.61 -0.08
N ALA A 81 -17.09 2.07 -1.01
CA ALA A 81 -17.31 2.65 -2.33
C ALA A 81 -17.87 4.09 -2.25
N GLY A 82 -17.22 5.02 -2.96
CA GLY A 82 -17.61 6.43 -3.00
C GLY A 82 -17.36 7.23 -1.72
N ASN A 83 -16.78 6.62 -0.68
CA ASN A 83 -16.51 7.28 0.60
C ASN A 83 -15.09 7.84 0.72
N TRP A 84 -14.36 7.97 -0.39
CA TRP A 84 -12.99 8.45 -0.43
C TRP A 84 -12.76 9.48 -1.56
N MET A 85 -11.72 10.29 -1.41
CA MET A 85 -11.28 11.27 -2.40
C MET A 85 -9.74 11.27 -2.51
N PRO A 86 -9.17 10.89 -3.65
CA PRO A 86 -7.73 10.89 -3.85
C PRO A 86 -7.26 12.32 -4.16
N ILE A 87 -6.17 12.75 -3.52
CA ILE A 87 -5.59 14.09 -3.68
C ILE A 87 -4.09 13.93 -3.92
N TRP A 88 -3.63 14.35 -5.09
CA TRP A 88 -2.19 14.41 -5.38
C TRP A 88 -1.55 15.59 -4.65
N LEU A 89 -0.43 15.37 -3.98
CA LEU A 89 0.30 16.38 -3.24
C LEU A 89 1.72 16.55 -3.81
N ASP A 90 1.97 17.67 -4.48
CA ASP A 90 3.32 18.02 -4.98
C ASP A 90 4.27 18.40 -3.84
N SER A 91 3.74 18.98 -2.76
CA SER A 91 4.52 19.32 -1.57
C SER A 91 3.81 18.86 -0.30
N PRO A 92 3.88 17.56 0.05
CA PRO A 92 3.12 16.99 1.16
C PRO A 92 3.43 17.66 2.51
N ARG A 93 4.69 18.08 2.71
CA ARG A 93 5.14 18.74 3.95
C ARG A 93 4.49 20.10 4.20
N ALA A 94 4.01 20.77 3.14
CA ALA A 94 3.29 22.03 3.26
C ALA A 94 1.84 21.84 3.75
N VAL A 95 1.27 20.63 3.62
CA VAL A 95 -0.13 20.32 3.93
C VAL A 95 -0.28 19.91 5.41
N PRO A 96 -0.99 20.68 6.25
CA PRO A 96 -1.18 20.36 7.67
C PRO A 96 -1.85 18.99 7.91
N GLU A 97 -2.86 18.65 7.12
CA GLU A 97 -3.65 17.42 7.23
C GLU A 97 -2.79 16.19 6.92
N TRP A 98 -1.93 16.28 5.91
CA TRP A 98 -0.95 15.23 5.61
C TRP A 98 0.06 15.05 6.75
N ARG A 99 0.57 16.16 7.32
CA ARG A 99 1.48 16.09 8.47
C ARG A 99 0.81 15.43 9.68
N HIS A 100 -0.47 15.71 9.90
CA HIS A 100 -1.26 15.06 10.93
C HIS A 100 -1.40 13.55 10.66
N ALA A 101 -1.79 13.14 9.45
CA ALA A 101 -1.87 11.73 9.07
C ALA A 101 -0.54 10.99 9.27
N MET A 102 0.58 11.60 8.87
CA MET A 102 1.92 11.05 9.10
C MET A 102 2.30 10.96 10.59
N SER A 103 1.81 11.88 11.42
CA SER A 103 2.00 11.79 12.88
C SER A 103 1.31 10.56 13.46
N ILE A 104 0.10 10.24 12.98
CA ILE A 104 -0.64 9.02 13.37
C ILE A 104 0.13 7.77 12.94
N VAL A 105 0.64 7.74 11.70
CA VAL A 105 1.48 6.63 11.20
C VAL A 105 2.68 6.39 12.13
N ARG A 106 3.40 7.47 12.48
CA ARG A 106 4.58 7.37 13.35
C ARG A 106 4.24 6.87 14.75
N GLN A 107 3.16 7.37 15.33
CA GLN A 107 2.69 6.91 16.64
C GLN A 107 2.37 5.41 16.64
N ARG A 108 1.69 4.93 15.59
CA ARG A 108 1.39 3.50 15.42
C ARG A 108 2.66 2.66 15.26
N ALA A 109 3.66 3.14 14.53
CA ALA A 109 4.93 2.44 14.35
C ALA A 109 5.74 2.33 15.66
N THR A 110 5.60 3.29 16.56
CA THR A 110 6.26 3.29 17.87
C THR A 110 5.45 2.60 18.97
N ALA A 111 4.20 2.24 18.70
CA ALA A 111 3.40 1.52 19.68
C ALA A 111 4.04 0.15 19.95
N PRO A 112 4.23 -0.26 21.21
CA PRO A 112 4.75 -1.57 21.52
C PRO A 112 3.83 -2.61 20.87
N MET A 113 4.37 -3.42 19.97
CA MET A 113 3.62 -4.56 19.46
C MET A 113 3.25 -5.42 20.67
N PRO A 114 1.98 -5.88 20.79
CA PRO A 114 1.68 -6.90 21.77
C PRO A 114 2.64 -8.05 21.49
N SER A 115 3.51 -8.36 22.47
CA SER A 115 4.36 -9.55 22.38
C SER A 115 3.42 -10.69 22.00
N PRO A 116 3.71 -11.47 20.94
CA PRO A 116 2.95 -12.68 20.72
C PRO A 116 3.09 -13.47 22.01
N ALA A 117 1.99 -13.59 22.75
CA ALA A 117 1.92 -14.47 23.90
C ALA A 117 1.89 -15.88 23.31
N PHE A 118 3.04 -16.36 22.86
CA PHE A 118 3.23 -17.80 22.71
C PHE A 118 3.08 -18.35 24.11
N GLY A 119 1.88 -18.78 24.46
CA GLY A 119 1.69 -19.55 25.68
C GLY A 119 2.64 -20.74 25.64
N ASP A 120 3.19 -21.13 26.78
CA ASP A 120 4.17 -22.22 26.90
C ASP A 120 3.73 -23.49 26.15
N THR A 121 2.42 -23.71 26.01
CA THR A 121 1.82 -24.80 25.24
C THR A 121 2.11 -24.72 23.73
N ALA A 122 2.03 -23.54 23.12
CA ALA A 122 2.34 -23.32 21.71
C ALA A 122 3.85 -23.48 21.45
N LEU A 123 4.68 -22.98 22.36
CA LEU A 123 6.14 -23.13 22.28
C LEU A 123 6.56 -24.61 22.42
N LYS A 124 5.92 -25.35 23.34
CA LYS A 124 6.11 -26.80 23.50
C LYS A 124 5.65 -27.59 22.28
N GLY A 125 4.59 -27.14 21.59
CA GLY A 125 4.12 -27.75 20.34
C GLY A 125 5.15 -27.62 19.23
N ILE A 126 5.62 -26.39 18.99
CA ILE A 126 6.65 -26.10 17.96
C ILE A 126 7.94 -26.87 18.25
N LEU A 127 8.43 -26.85 19.50
CA LEU A 127 9.66 -27.56 19.87
C LEU A 127 9.50 -29.08 19.74
N ARG A 128 8.32 -29.62 20.04
CA ARG A 128 8.03 -31.05 19.83
C ARG A 128 8.04 -31.41 18.35
N ASP A 129 7.41 -30.60 17.49
CA ASP A 129 7.35 -30.87 16.05
C ASP A 129 8.72 -30.76 15.39
N VAL A 130 9.55 -29.79 15.80
CA VAL A 130 10.93 -29.64 15.32
C VAL A 130 11.82 -30.78 15.80
N MET A 131 11.71 -31.20 17.07
CA MET A 131 12.56 -32.26 17.63
C MET A 131 12.08 -33.68 17.30
N SER A 132 10.81 -33.87 16.93
CA SER A 132 10.26 -35.19 16.57
C SER A 132 10.48 -35.58 15.10
N GLY A 133 11.09 -34.70 14.29
CA GLY A 133 11.49 -35.03 12.91
C GLY A 133 10.33 -35.30 11.94
N ASN A 134 9.09 -35.02 12.33
CA ASN A 134 7.89 -35.33 11.54
C ASN A 134 7.47 -34.19 10.59
N ALA A 135 8.45 -33.49 10.00
CA ALA A 135 8.20 -32.53 8.94
C ALA A 135 7.96 -33.26 7.61
N ALA A 136 6.80 -33.89 7.46
CA ALA A 136 6.29 -34.27 6.14
C ALA A 136 5.60 -33.04 5.50
N PRO A 137 5.86 -32.73 4.21
CA PRO A 137 5.24 -31.60 3.55
C PRO A 137 3.77 -31.94 3.28
N HIS A 138 2.83 -31.28 3.97
CA HIS A 138 1.43 -31.33 3.57
C HIS A 138 1.19 -30.33 2.44
N GLY A 139 1.05 -30.90 1.24
CA GLY A 139 0.68 -30.19 0.03
C GLY A 139 -0.64 -29.43 0.22
N VAL A 140 -0.64 -28.21 -0.29
CA VAL A 140 -1.84 -27.37 -0.41
C VAL A 140 -2.73 -27.99 -1.48
N THR A 141 -3.78 -28.70 -1.06
CA THR A 141 -4.92 -28.99 -1.92
C THR A 141 -5.73 -27.72 -2.13
N LYS A 142 -5.87 -27.33 -3.39
CA LYS A 142 -6.75 -26.25 -3.86
C LYS A 142 -8.21 -26.60 -3.56
N HIS A 143 -8.96 -25.61 -3.08
CA HIS A 143 -10.39 -25.47 -3.35
C HIS A 143 -10.63 -24.07 -3.91
#